data_AF-A0A1B9JVH1-F1
#
_entry.id   AF-A0A1B9JVH1-F1
#
_cell.length_a   1.000
_cell.length_b   1.000
_cell.length_c   1.000
_cell.angle_alpha   90.00
_cell.angle_beta   90.00
_cell.angle_gamma   90.00
#
_symmetry.space_group_name_H-M   'P 1'
#
loop_
_entity.id
_entity.type
_entity.pdbx_description
1 polymer ?
#
loop_
_entity_poly.entity_id
_entity_poly.type
_entity_poly.pdbx_seq_one_letter_code
_entity_poly.pdbx_strand_id
1 'polypeptide(L)'
;MTTSPLGIKIVHLTKLGLGPKLTVYILFAFEFISLLALYLINLLSLNETIVLITIATIVDLILYAVFSFFARKNTDMQFFEKGLIIKKGRQPVSYSYNQVKNLYFFPDQHGFISILSIQMDDDQTYYSSNKLSGGNKEAWLQNYIDEVFEEKLALLAQNKSLSFEYIENKNNLLNYLVGRNYLKNFDDQKKEIILTQNQIQFDNINVSPYNQLQSIGTHNWKNTITITDIYGNEFFSNDYSSLSQCSLFICLVEYLIANANNQSN
;
A
#
# COMPACT_ATOMS: atom_id res chain seq x y z
N MET A 1 -21.02 24.68 -25.70
CA MET A 1 -20.47 23.30 -25.78
C MET A 1 -21.25 22.43 -24.81
N THR A 2 -22.19 21.64 -25.30
CA THR A 2 -22.97 20.70 -24.47
C THR A 2 -22.09 19.50 -24.14
N THR A 3 -21.75 19.34 -22.86
CA THR A 3 -21.00 18.18 -22.37
C THR A 3 -21.80 16.90 -22.61
N SER A 4 -21.22 15.96 -23.37
CA SER A 4 -21.83 14.64 -23.59
C SER A 4 -22.14 13.97 -22.24
N PRO A 5 -23.33 13.36 -22.06
CA PRO A 5 -23.67 12.58 -20.86
C PRO A 5 -22.64 11.48 -20.57
N LEU A 6 -22.05 10.93 -21.63
CA LEU A 6 -20.98 9.94 -21.57
C LEU A 6 -19.70 10.55 -20.96
N GLY A 7 -19.32 11.77 -21.38
CA GLY A 7 -18.17 12.48 -20.84
C GLY A 7 -18.31 12.80 -19.35
N ILE A 8 -19.52 13.14 -18.90
CA ILE A 8 -19.81 13.37 -17.48
C ILE A 8 -19.70 12.05 -16.69
N LYS A 9 -20.27 10.96 -17.20
CA LYS A 9 -20.16 9.62 -16.58
C LYS A 9 -18.69 9.15 -16.51
N ILE A 10 -17.90 9.34 -17.57
CA ILE A 10 -16.47 9.01 -17.62
C ILE A 10 -15.69 9.78 -16.54
N VAL A 11 -15.86 11.09 -16.47
CA VAL A 11 -15.18 11.95 -15.49
C VAL A 11 -15.60 11.60 -14.06
N HIS A 12 -16.84 11.20 -13.83
CA HIS A 12 -17.32 10.83 -12.51
C HIS A 12 -16.82 9.45 -12.07
N LEU A 13 -16.83 8.45 -12.96
CA LEU A 13 -16.33 7.11 -12.69
C LEU A 13 -14.81 7.07 -12.49
N THR A 14 -14.05 7.91 -13.21
CA THR A 14 -12.61 8.08 -12.94
C THR A 14 -12.33 8.79 -11.62
N LYS A 15 -13.13 9.80 -11.23
CA LYS A 15 -13.03 10.45 -9.91
C LYS A 15 -13.34 9.51 -8.74
N LEU A 16 -14.13 8.46 -8.99
CA LEU A 16 -14.48 7.39 -8.06
C LEU A 16 -13.38 6.31 -7.91
N GLY A 17 -12.22 6.46 -8.58
CA GLY A 17 -11.08 5.57 -8.40
C GLY A 17 -11.23 4.20 -9.07
N LEU A 18 -12.22 4.03 -9.95
CA LEU A 18 -12.38 2.82 -10.76
C LEU A 18 -11.25 2.75 -11.79
N GLY A 19 -10.55 1.62 -11.83
CA GLY A 19 -9.48 1.40 -12.79
C GLY A 19 -9.98 1.52 -14.24
N PRO A 20 -9.13 1.97 -15.20
CA PRO A 20 -9.56 2.29 -16.56
C PRO A 20 -10.22 1.12 -17.30
N LYS A 21 -9.78 -0.13 -17.05
CA LYS A 21 -10.44 -1.32 -17.61
C LYS A 21 -11.88 -1.49 -17.13
N LEU A 22 -12.11 -1.32 -15.83
CA LEU A 22 -13.46 -1.44 -15.25
C LEU A 22 -14.36 -0.30 -15.74
N THR A 23 -13.84 0.92 -15.84
CA THR A 23 -14.55 2.06 -16.43
C THR A 23 -14.97 1.78 -17.88
N VAL A 24 -14.10 1.18 -18.70
CA VAL A 24 -14.43 0.79 -20.08
C VAL A 24 -15.50 -0.31 -20.12
N TYR A 25 -15.41 -1.35 -19.29
CA TYR A 25 -16.44 -2.39 -19.23
C TYR A 25 -17.82 -1.85 -18.80
N ILE A 26 -17.83 -0.92 -17.85
CA ILE A 26 -19.05 -0.24 -17.40
C ILE A 26 -19.63 0.57 -18.57
N LEU A 27 -18.82 1.40 -19.23
CA LEU A 27 -19.30 2.19 -20.38
C LEU A 27 -19.83 1.32 -21.51
N PHE A 28 -19.17 0.20 -21.79
CA PHE A 28 -19.60 -0.75 -22.82
C PHE A 28 -20.95 -1.40 -22.46
N ALA A 29 -21.16 -1.79 -21.20
CA ALA A 29 -22.45 -2.32 -20.73
C ALA A 29 -23.59 -1.29 -20.87
N PHE A 30 -23.32 -0.02 -20.52
CA PHE A 30 -24.29 1.07 -20.64
C PHE A 30 -24.64 1.38 -22.10
N GLU A 31 -23.65 1.42 -23.00
CA GLU A 31 -23.90 1.62 -24.44
C GLU A 31 -24.63 0.43 -25.06
N PHE A 32 -24.28 -0.80 -24.68
CA PHE A 32 -24.95 -2.00 -25.17
C PHE A 32 -26.43 -2.05 -24.77
N ILE A 33 -26.77 -1.71 -23.52
CA ILE A 33 -28.17 -1.62 -23.05
C ILE A 33 -28.93 -0.52 -23.82
N SER A 34 -28.29 0.62 -24.06
CA SER A 34 -28.90 1.74 -24.80
C SER A 34 -29.19 1.38 -26.26
N LEU A 35 -28.26 0.68 -26.93
CA LEU A 35 -28.42 0.20 -28.30
C LEU A 35 -29.51 -0.88 -28.40
N LEU A 36 -29.58 -1.79 -27.43
CA LEU A 36 -30.60 -2.82 -27.38
C LEU A 36 -32.00 -2.20 -27.20
N ALA A 37 -32.13 -1.20 -26.33
CA ALA A 37 -33.38 -0.46 -26.15
C ALA A 37 -33.80 0.26 -27.43
N LEU A 38 -32.89 0.96 -28.11
CA LEU A 38 -33.15 1.63 -29.39
C LEU A 38 -33.59 0.68 -30.50
N TYR A 39 -32.99 -0.52 -30.57
CA TYR A 39 -33.40 -1.55 -31.52
C TYR A 39 -34.83 -2.04 -31.26
N LEU A 40 -35.19 -2.23 -29.98
CA LEU A 40 -36.50 -2.76 -29.58
C LEU A 40 -37.63 -1.71 -29.70
N ILE A 41 -37.33 -0.41 -29.62
CA ILE A 41 -38.31 0.68 -29.83
C ILE A 41 -39.00 0.59 -31.20
N ASN A 42 -38.30 0.13 -32.23
CA ASN A 42 -38.87 0.01 -33.58
C ASN A 42 -39.73 -1.25 -33.78
N LEU A 43 -39.76 -2.16 -32.81
CA LEU A 43 -40.45 -3.45 -32.87
C LEU A 43 -41.66 -3.56 -31.94
N LEU A 44 -41.86 -2.55 -31.09
CA LEU A 44 -42.77 -2.62 -29.95
C LEU A 44 -43.79 -1.46 -29.97
N SER A 45 -44.95 -1.69 -29.37
CA SER A 45 -45.95 -0.64 -29.15
C SER A 45 -45.42 0.44 -28.21
N LEU A 46 -46.07 1.61 -28.20
CA LEU A 46 -45.70 2.74 -27.34
C LEU A 46 -45.62 2.35 -25.85
N ASN A 47 -46.56 1.52 -25.38
CA ASN A 47 -46.59 1.07 -23.98
C ASN A 47 -45.44 0.10 -23.66
N GLU A 48 -45.13 -0.83 -24.56
CA GLU A 48 -44.01 -1.76 -24.41
C GLU A 48 -42.66 -1.02 -24.44
N THR A 49 -42.54 0.00 -25.30
CA THR A 49 -41.39 0.89 -25.36
C THR A 49 -41.14 1.62 -24.04
N ILE A 50 -42.19 2.19 -23.43
CA ILE A 50 -42.08 2.89 -22.14
C ILE A 50 -41.62 1.93 -21.03
N VAL A 51 -42.15 0.71 -21.00
CA VAL A 51 -41.73 -0.31 -20.02
C VAL A 51 -40.26 -0.68 -20.20
N LEU A 52 -39.81 -0.84 -21.44
CA LEU A 52 -38.42 -1.24 -21.74
C LEU A 52 -37.41 -0.14 -21.38
N ILE A 53 -37.72 1.12 -21.67
CA ILE A 53 -36.91 2.28 -21.26
C ILE A 53 -36.85 2.37 -19.73
N THR A 54 -37.97 2.12 -19.05
CA THR A 54 -38.03 2.14 -17.58
C THR A 54 -37.16 1.05 -16.96
N ILE A 55 -37.22 -0.18 -17.48
CA ILE A 55 -36.37 -1.30 -17.04
C ILE A 55 -34.90 -0.99 -17.29
N ALA A 56 -34.54 -0.53 -18.49
CA ALA A 56 -33.16 -0.17 -18.83
C ALA A 56 -32.62 0.90 -17.89
N THR A 57 -33.40 1.93 -17.58
CA THR A 57 -33.02 3.00 -16.65
C THR A 57 -32.83 2.49 -15.21
N ILE A 58 -33.69 1.58 -14.75
CA ILE A 58 -33.56 0.97 -13.41
C ILE A 58 -32.29 0.11 -13.33
N VAL A 59 -32.00 -0.69 -14.37
CA VAL A 59 -30.77 -1.49 -14.45
C VAL A 59 -29.54 -0.59 -14.47
N ASP A 60 -29.58 0.52 -15.22
CA ASP A 60 -28.53 1.54 -15.26
C ASP A 60 -28.23 2.09 -13.86
N LEU A 61 -29.29 2.38 -13.10
CA LEU A 61 -29.22 2.99 -11.78
C LEU A 61 -28.74 1.99 -10.70
N ILE A 62 -29.16 0.73 -10.79
CA ILE A 62 -28.67 -0.37 -9.94
C ILE A 62 -27.18 -0.62 -10.21
N LEU A 63 -26.79 -0.75 -11.48
CA LEU A 63 -25.39 -0.92 -11.87
C LEU A 63 -24.55 0.26 -11.35
N TYR A 64 -25.01 1.49 -11.54
CA TYR A 64 -24.33 2.67 -11.02
C TYR A 64 -24.16 2.63 -9.49
N ALA A 65 -25.21 2.27 -8.74
CA ALA A 65 -25.14 2.16 -7.29
C ALA A 65 -24.16 1.07 -6.83
N VAL A 66 -24.20 -0.10 -7.47
CA VAL A 66 -23.29 -1.22 -7.22
C VAL A 66 -21.84 -0.82 -7.51
N PHE A 67 -21.58 -0.20 -8.66
CA PHE A 67 -20.22 0.25 -9.02
C PHE A 67 -19.73 1.39 -8.13
N SER A 68 -20.60 2.31 -7.72
CA SER A 68 -20.27 3.38 -6.76
C SER A 68 -19.96 2.84 -5.36
N PHE A 69 -20.51 1.67 -5.01
CA PHE A 69 -20.19 0.97 -3.77
C PHE A 69 -18.82 0.29 -3.83
N PHE A 70 -18.44 -0.26 -5.01
CA PHE A 70 -17.11 -0.84 -5.24
C PHE A 70 -16.01 0.20 -5.51
N ALA A 71 -16.38 1.39 -5.96
CA ALA A 71 -15.49 2.54 -6.07
C ALA A 71 -14.91 2.89 -4.69
N ARG A 72 -13.64 2.56 -4.46
CA ARG A 72 -12.98 2.87 -3.19
C ARG A 72 -12.95 4.39 -3.00
N LYS A 73 -13.48 4.84 -1.86
CA LYS A 73 -13.32 6.22 -1.40
C LYS A 73 -11.82 6.52 -1.31
N ASN A 74 -11.38 7.58 -1.96
CA ASN A 74 -10.01 8.08 -1.80
C ASN A 74 -9.74 8.26 -0.30
N THR A 75 -8.78 7.50 0.22
CA THR A 75 -8.27 7.69 1.57
C THR A 75 -7.29 8.84 1.50
N ASP A 76 -7.53 9.92 2.24
CA ASP A 76 -6.55 10.99 2.40
C ASP A 76 -5.82 10.77 3.73
N MET A 77 -4.50 10.91 3.72
CA MET A 77 -3.68 10.82 4.93
C MET A 77 -3.10 12.20 5.25
N GLN A 78 -3.21 12.57 6.52
CA GLN A 78 -2.67 13.82 7.04
C GLN A 78 -1.63 13.55 8.11
N PHE A 79 -0.41 14.05 7.91
CA PHE A 79 0.70 13.87 8.85
C PHE A 79 0.75 14.99 9.88
N PHE A 80 0.96 14.62 11.14
CA PHE A 80 1.10 15.52 12.27
C PHE A 80 2.30 15.10 13.12
N GLU A 81 2.79 15.99 13.96
CA GLU A 81 4.01 15.76 14.74
C GLU A 81 4.00 14.49 15.60
N LYS A 82 2.82 14.04 16.07
CA LYS A 82 2.65 12.89 16.99
C LYS A 82 1.90 11.69 16.38
N GLY A 83 1.68 11.68 15.08
CA GLY A 83 0.91 10.63 14.43
C GLY A 83 0.27 11.08 13.14
N LEU A 84 -0.82 10.43 12.75
CA LEU A 84 -1.47 10.68 11.48
C LEU A 84 -2.99 10.60 11.59
N ILE A 85 -3.67 11.31 10.69
CA ILE A 85 -5.11 11.22 10.52
C ILE A 85 -5.42 10.56 9.19
N ILE A 86 -6.21 9.49 9.24
CA ILE A 86 -6.76 8.80 8.07
C ILE A 86 -8.19 9.27 7.86
N LYS A 87 -8.45 9.96 6.75
CA LYS A 87 -9.81 10.39 6.38
C LYS A 87 -10.51 9.27 5.63
N LYS A 88 -11.37 8.52 6.33
CA LYS A 88 -12.18 7.44 5.77
C LYS A 88 -13.64 7.90 5.62
N GLY A 89 -14.00 8.39 4.44
CA GLY A 89 -15.36 8.83 4.18
C GLY A 89 -15.74 10.08 4.99
N ARG A 90 -16.70 9.98 5.92
CA ARG A 90 -17.25 11.16 6.64
C ARG A 90 -16.57 11.47 7.97
N GLN A 91 -15.88 10.50 8.58
CA GLN A 91 -15.20 10.71 9.87
C GLN A 91 -13.71 10.42 9.74
N PRO A 92 -12.83 11.38 10.11
CA PRO A 92 -11.42 11.12 10.26
C PRO A 92 -11.15 10.23 11.47
N VAL A 93 -10.13 9.38 11.38
CA VAL A 93 -9.60 8.60 12.51
C VAL A 93 -8.15 9.03 12.73
N SER A 94 -7.80 9.31 13.98
CA SER A 94 -6.44 9.69 14.39
C SER A 94 -5.72 8.49 14.98
N TYR A 95 -4.47 8.29 14.59
CA TYR A 95 -3.60 7.24 15.09
C TYR A 95 -2.27 7.82 15.56
N SER A 96 -1.73 7.30 16.66
CA SER A 96 -0.38 7.60 17.13
C SER A 96 0.67 6.67 16.50
N TYR A 97 1.95 7.03 16.61
CA TYR A 97 3.06 6.27 16.02
C TYR A 97 3.16 4.83 16.53
N ASN A 98 2.96 4.64 17.84
CA ASN A 98 3.03 3.33 18.49
C ASN A 98 1.94 2.34 18.04
N GLN A 99 0.86 2.81 17.41
CA GLN A 99 -0.18 1.96 16.84
C GLN A 99 0.17 1.43 15.45
N VAL A 100 1.25 1.92 14.84
CA VAL A 100 1.65 1.51 13.49
C VAL A 100 2.30 0.14 13.53
N LYS A 101 1.59 -0.87 12.99
CA LYS A 101 2.08 -2.24 12.89
C LYS A 101 2.94 -2.48 11.66
N ASN A 102 2.49 -2.06 10.48
CA ASN A 102 3.24 -2.18 9.23
C ASN A 102 3.15 -0.89 8.44
N LEU A 103 4.24 -0.54 7.74
CA LEU A 103 4.36 0.71 7.01
C LEU A 103 5.17 0.50 5.74
N TYR A 104 4.63 0.88 4.59
CA TYR A 104 5.30 0.77 3.28
C TYR A 104 5.31 2.11 2.57
N PHE A 105 6.46 2.48 2.02
CA PHE A 105 6.67 3.70 1.25
C PHE A 105 7.00 3.38 -0.19
N PHE A 106 6.22 3.96 -1.11
CA PHE A 106 6.50 3.88 -2.54
C PHE A 106 6.91 5.26 -3.05
N PRO A 107 8.20 5.47 -3.35
CA PRO A 107 8.66 6.72 -3.92
C PRO A 107 8.19 6.84 -5.38
N ASP A 108 8.07 8.07 -5.87
CA ASP A 108 7.96 8.34 -7.29
C ASP A 108 9.33 8.26 -7.98
N GLN A 109 9.37 8.56 -9.28
CA GLN A 109 10.58 8.61 -10.10
C GLN A 109 11.62 9.65 -9.63
N HIS A 110 11.24 10.57 -8.75
CA HIS A 110 12.11 11.60 -8.17
C HIS A 110 12.55 11.26 -6.74
N GLY A 111 12.15 10.11 -6.21
CA GLY A 111 12.49 9.65 -4.86
C GLY A 111 11.54 10.15 -3.76
N PHE A 112 10.51 10.94 -4.09
CA PHE A 112 9.56 11.44 -3.08
C PHE A 112 8.50 10.40 -2.75
N ILE A 113 8.11 10.28 -1.48
CA ILE A 113 7.02 9.39 -1.05
C ILE A 113 5.73 9.76 -1.81
N SER A 114 5.35 8.90 -2.74
CA SER A 114 4.20 9.07 -3.64
C SER A 114 2.97 8.33 -3.16
N ILE A 115 3.17 7.15 -2.56
CA ILE A 115 2.12 6.32 -1.96
C ILE A 115 2.61 5.85 -0.60
N LEU A 116 1.77 6.02 0.40
CA LEU A 116 1.94 5.43 1.73
C LEU A 116 0.88 4.37 1.95
N SER A 117 1.30 3.22 2.45
CA SER A 117 0.42 2.17 2.93
C SER A 117 0.74 1.84 4.38
N ILE A 118 -0.26 1.87 5.25
CA ILE A 118 -0.11 1.64 6.68
C ILE A 118 -1.15 0.66 7.19
N GLN A 119 -0.73 -0.21 8.10
CA GLN A 119 -1.58 -1.11 8.87
C GLN A 119 -1.38 -0.79 10.35
N MET A 120 -2.47 -0.72 11.08
CA MET A 120 -2.45 -0.46 12.52
C MET A 120 -2.43 -1.79 13.28
N ASP A 121 -2.11 -1.74 14.57
CA ASP A 121 -2.11 -2.89 15.46
C ASP A 121 -3.53 -3.43 15.72
N ASP A 122 -4.51 -2.53 15.83
CA ASP A 122 -5.92 -2.80 16.10
C ASP A 122 -6.75 -3.12 14.85
N ASP A 123 -6.22 -2.89 13.65
CA ASP A 123 -6.92 -3.09 12.37
C ASP A 123 -6.05 -3.84 11.35
N GLN A 124 -6.54 -5.00 10.91
CA GLN A 124 -5.87 -5.81 9.88
C GLN A 124 -5.89 -5.16 8.49
N THR A 125 -6.67 -4.10 8.28
CA THR A 125 -6.80 -3.42 6.99
C THR A 125 -5.58 -2.57 6.68
N TYR A 126 -5.06 -2.68 5.45
CA TYR A 126 -4.14 -1.71 4.91
C TYR A 126 -4.86 -0.45 4.43
N TYR A 127 -4.49 0.68 5.00
CA TYR A 127 -4.86 2.01 4.51
C TYR A 127 -3.79 2.48 3.53
N SER A 128 -4.17 2.78 2.29
CA SER A 128 -3.24 3.24 1.26
C SER A 128 -3.71 4.58 0.68
N SER A 129 -2.78 5.52 0.51
CA SER A 129 -3.08 6.84 -0.04
C SER A 129 -1.95 7.36 -0.91
N ASN A 130 -2.32 7.98 -2.04
CA ASN A 130 -1.46 8.86 -2.83
C ASN A 130 -1.74 10.36 -2.56
N LYS A 131 -2.74 10.66 -1.73
CA LYS A 131 -3.13 12.01 -1.31
C LYS A 131 -2.58 12.27 0.09
N LEU A 132 -1.28 12.43 0.11
CA LEU A 132 -0.48 12.66 1.31
C LEU A 132 -0.39 14.17 1.56
N SER A 133 -0.97 14.65 2.66
CA SER A 133 -1.02 16.08 3.01
C SER A 133 -0.65 16.31 4.48
N GLY A 134 -0.49 17.56 4.91
CA GLY A 134 -0.07 17.88 6.29
C GLY A 134 1.39 17.54 6.56
N GLY A 135 2.00 18.28 7.49
CA GLY A 135 3.36 18.04 8.02
C GLY A 135 4.50 17.96 6.98
N ASN A 136 5.72 17.80 7.47
CA ASN A 136 6.83 17.30 6.65
C ASN A 136 6.89 15.77 6.82
N LYS A 137 6.74 15.03 5.73
CA LYS A 137 6.68 13.55 5.73
C LYS A 137 8.01 12.91 6.15
N GLU A 138 9.12 13.52 5.79
CA GLU A 138 10.46 13.05 6.16
C GLU A 138 10.68 13.25 7.66
N ALA A 139 10.34 14.43 8.18
CA ALA A 139 10.38 14.70 9.62
C ALA A 139 9.43 13.77 10.39
N TRP A 140 8.25 13.49 9.85
CA TRP A 140 7.31 12.53 10.43
C TRP A 140 7.90 11.12 10.52
N LEU A 141 8.54 10.66 9.44
CA LEU A 141 9.19 9.35 9.41
C LEU A 141 10.35 9.28 10.42
N GLN A 142 11.15 10.34 10.51
CA GLN A 142 12.23 10.41 11.50
C GLN A 142 11.67 10.34 12.93
N ASN A 143 10.65 11.14 13.25
CA ASN A 143 10.01 11.13 14.56
C ASN A 143 9.41 9.75 14.90
N TYR A 144 8.78 9.09 13.92
CA TYR A 144 8.29 7.71 14.07
C TYR A 144 9.42 6.75 14.42
N ILE A 145 10.55 6.82 13.70
CA ILE A 145 11.72 5.96 13.97
C ILE A 145 12.22 6.25 15.38
N ASP A 146 12.48 7.51 15.73
CA ASP A 146 13.04 7.89 17.03
C ASP A 146 12.17 7.42 18.20
N GLU A 147 10.85 7.52 18.09
CA GLU A 147 9.91 7.10 19.14
C GLU A 147 9.85 5.58 19.30
N VAL A 148 9.87 4.84 18.19
CA VAL A 148 9.69 3.38 18.19
C VAL A 148 11.02 2.63 18.35
N PHE A 149 12.15 3.22 17.96
CA PHE A 149 13.46 2.58 17.95
C PHE A 149 13.90 2.09 19.33
N GLU A 150 13.84 2.95 20.34
CA GLU A 150 14.21 2.60 21.72
C GLU A 150 13.32 1.50 22.31
N GLU A 151 12.01 1.53 22.01
CA GLU A 151 11.08 0.48 22.41
C GLU A 151 11.48 -0.87 21.80
N LYS A 152 11.84 -0.89 20.50
CA LYS A 152 12.27 -2.09 19.80
C LYS A 152 13.60 -2.62 20.33
N LEU A 153 14.57 -1.76 20.62
CA LEU A 153 15.83 -2.17 21.26
C LEU A 153 15.59 -2.78 22.65
N ALA A 154 14.72 -2.18 23.46
CA ALA A 154 14.38 -2.72 24.77
C ALA A 154 13.74 -4.12 24.69
N LEU A 155 12.91 -4.38 23.67
CA LEU A 155 12.36 -5.71 23.41
C LEU A 155 13.45 -6.72 23.02
N LEU A 156 14.34 -6.35 22.12
CA LEU A 156 15.46 -7.21 21.70
C LEU A 156 16.37 -7.56 22.89
N ALA A 157 16.68 -6.59 23.75
CA ALA A 157 17.48 -6.80 24.97
C ALA A 157 16.82 -7.75 25.98
N GLN A 158 15.49 -7.93 25.92
CA GLN A 158 14.75 -8.92 26.71
C GLN A 158 14.75 -10.33 26.05
N ASN A 159 15.62 -10.58 25.07
CA ASN A 159 15.65 -11.80 24.26
C ASN A 159 14.34 -12.06 23.49
N LYS A 160 13.55 -11.02 23.22
CA LYS A 160 12.40 -11.14 22.31
C LYS A 160 12.87 -10.98 20.87
N SER A 161 12.10 -11.53 19.93
CA SER A 161 12.31 -11.31 18.51
C SER A 161 11.44 -10.17 17.98
N LEU A 162 11.92 -9.50 16.94
CA LEU A 162 11.16 -8.57 16.12
C LEU A 162 11.01 -9.15 14.72
N SER A 163 9.82 -9.00 14.14
CA SER A 163 9.49 -9.52 12.82
C SER A 163 9.19 -8.37 11.86
N PHE A 164 9.76 -8.45 10.67
CA PHE A 164 9.51 -7.57 9.54
C PHE A 164 9.04 -8.38 8.34
N GLU A 165 8.15 -7.79 7.55
CA GLU A 165 7.50 -8.44 6.42
C GLU A 165 8.09 -7.92 5.12
N TYR A 166 8.36 -8.80 4.16
CA TYR A 166 8.77 -8.35 2.84
C TYR A 166 8.23 -9.21 1.70
N ILE A 167 8.30 -8.66 0.49
CA ILE A 167 7.97 -9.34 -0.77
C ILE A 167 9.09 -9.09 -1.78
N GLU A 168 9.45 -10.06 -2.60
CA GLU A 168 10.49 -9.86 -3.63
C GLU A 168 10.00 -8.96 -4.78
N ASN A 169 8.72 -9.07 -5.12
CA ASN A 169 8.10 -8.30 -6.20
C ASN A 169 7.33 -7.08 -5.69
N LYS A 170 7.98 -5.90 -5.69
CA LYS A 170 7.36 -4.63 -5.27
C LYS A 170 6.08 -4.28 -6.02
N ASN A 171 5.98 -4.66 -7.30
CA ASN A 171 4.83 -4.31 -8.13
C ASN A 171 3.60 -5.11 -7.70
N ASN A 172 3.78 -6.37 -7.30
CA ASN A 172 2.70 -7.18 -6.73
C ASN A 172 2.20 -6.59 -5.42
N LEU A 173 3.13 -6.23 -4.52
CA LEU A 173 2.82 -5.56 -3.25
C LEU A 173 2.06 -4.24 -3.50
N LEU A 174 2.58 -3.37 -4.36
CA LEU A 174 1.94 -2.10 -4.69
C LEU A 174 0.53 -2.33 -5.27
N ASN A 175 0.37 -3.29 -6.18
CA ASN A 175 -0.93 -3.61 -6.75
C ASN A 175 -1.92 -4.16 -5.72
N TYR A 176 -1.46 -4.95 -4.76
CA TYR A 176 -2.27 -5.45 -3.65
C TYR A 176 -2.71 -4.31 -2.73
N LEU A 177 -1.75 -3.53 -2.22
CA LEU A 177 -1.99 -2.45 -1.27
C LEU A 177 -2.85 -1.32 -1.86
N VAL A 178 -2.68 -1.04 -3.15
CA VAL A 178 -3.46 -0.01 -3.88
C VAL A 178 -4.72 -0.62 -4.55
N GLY A 179 -4.92 -1.93 -4.45
CA GLY A 179 -6.10 -2.63 -4.99
C GLY A 179 -6.23 -2.58 -6.51
N ARG A 180 -5.12 -2.46 -7.25
CA ARG A 180 -5.10 -2.31 -8.71
C ARG A 180 -5.17 -3.62 -9.49
N ASN A 181 -4.93 -4.76 -8.84
CA ASN A 181 -5.18 -6.11 -9.38
C ASN A 181 -5.35 -7.10 -8.21
N TYR A 182 -6.42 -7.89 -8.22
CA TYR A 182 -6.64 -8.97 -7.26
C TYR A 182 -5.73 -10.16 -7.61
N LEU A 183 -4.50 -10.14 -7.10
CA LEU A 183 -3.73 -11.37 -7.00
C LEU A 183 -4.19 -12.09 -5.73
N LYS A 184 -4.99 -13.15 -5.89
CA LYS A 184 -5.00 -14.24 -4.91
C LYS A 184 -3.51 -14.62 -4.68
N ASN A 185 -3.11 -14.81 -3.42
CA ASN A 185 -1.78 -15.27 -2.98
C ASN A 185 -0.81 -14.16 -2.49
N PHE A 186 -1.30 -13.01 -2.03
CA PHE A 186 -0.43 -12.05 -1.31
C PHE A 186 0.21 -12.68 -0.07
N ASP A 187 -0.61 -13.35 0.74
CA ASP A 187 -0.15 -14.00 1.97
C ASP A 187 0.85 -15.13 1.68
N ASP A 188 0.71 -15.86 0.56
CA ASP A 188 1.63 -16.92 0.17
C ASP A 188 2.98 -16.40 -0.36
N GLN A 189 3.05 -15.13 -0.77
CA GLN A 189 4.28 -14.47 -1.23
C GLN A 189 4.99 -13.71 -0.12
N LYS A 190 4.37 -13.63 1.06
CA LYS A 190 4.88 -12.89 2.19
C LYS A 190 6.04 -13.65 2.82
N LYS A 191 7.15 -12.95 2.94
CA LYS A 191 8.38 -13.42 3.55
C LYS A 191 8.64 -12.67 4.84
N GLU A 192 9.45 -13.27 5.71
CA GLU A 192 9.67 -12.77 7.07
C GLU A 192 11.16 -12.61 7.35
N ILE A 193 11.49 -11.49 7.99
CA ILE A 193 12.81 -11.23 8.56
C ILE A 193 12.64 -11.16 10.07
N ILE A 194 13.41 -11.98 10.78
CA ILE A 194 13.38 -12.03 12.24
C ILE A 194 14.70 -11.47 12.77
N LEU A 195 14.60 -10.40 13.56
CA LEU A 195 15.71 -9.86 14.33
C LEU A 195 15.65 -10.40 15.74
N THR A 196 16.81 -10.84 16.25
CA THR A 196 17.04 -11.08 17.67
C THR A 196 18.18 -10.19 18.14
N GLN A 197 18.55 -10.27 19.42
CA GLN A 197 19.68 -9.51 19.95
C GLN A 197 21.02 -9.84 19.27
N ASN A 198 21.21 -11.09 18.84
CA ASN A 198 22.53 -11.60 18.44
C ASN A 198 22.62 -11.96 16.95
N GLN A 199 21.49 -12.20 16.29
CA GLN A 199 21.43 -12.66 14.91
C GLN A 199 20.21 -12.13 14.17
N ILE A 200 20.31 -12.15 12.86
CA ILE A 200 19.25 -11.90 11.90
C ILE A 200 18.94 -13.19 11.11
N GLN A 201 17.67 -13.40 10.81
CA GLN A 201 17.16 -14.57 10.09
C GLN A 201 16.22 -14.14 8.97
N PHE A 202 16.44 -14.68 7.76
CA PHE A 202 15.59 -14.49 6.59
C PHE A 202 14.94 -15.83 6.18
N ASP A 203 13.61 -15.82 5.99
CA ASP A 203 12.82 -16.96 5.48
C ASP A 203 13.03 -18.29 6.22
N ASN A 204 13.43 -18.25 7.50
CA ASN A 204 13.80 -19.41 8.32
C ASN A 204 14.99 -20.24 7.82
N ILE A 205 15.76 -19.76 6.84
CA ILE A 205 16.83 -20.53 6.20
C ILE A 205 18.17 -19.81 6.35
N ASN A 206 18.20 -18.50 6.07
CA ASN A 206 19.44 -17.73 6.09
C ASN A 206 19.58 -17.03 7.44
N VAL A 207 20.38 -17.62 8.33
CA VAL A 207 20.67 -17.06 9.65
C VAL A 207 22.11 -16.56 9.67
N SER A 208 22.33 -15.32 10.11
CA SER A 208 23.66 -14.78 10.32
C SER A 208 23.74 -14.06 11.67
N PRO A 209 24.76 -14.33 12.49
CA PRO A 209 25.08 -13.45 13.61
C PRO A 209 25.53 -12.09 13.08
N TYR A 210 25.32 -11.03 13.87
CA TYR A 210 25.61 -9.66 13.41
C TYR A 210 27.10 -9.38 13.22
N ASN A 211 27.98 -10.07 13.96
CA ASN A 211 29.44 -9.94 13.80
C ASN A 211 29.99 -10.55 12.50
N GLN A 212 29.14 -11.24 11.72
CA GLN A 212 29.47 -11.73 10.38
C GLN A 212 28.92 -10.83 9.27
N LEU A 213 28.30 -9.70 9.62
CA LEU A 213 27.76 -8.72 8.69
C LEU A 213 28.57 -7.42 8.76
N GLN A 214 28.68 -6.74 7.63
CA GLN A 214 29.53 -5.54 7.53
C GLN A 214 28.73 -4.26 7.36
N SER A 215 27.79 -4.24 6.42
CA SER A 215 27.15 -2.99 6.03
C SER A 215 25.76 -3.22 5.45
N ILE A 216 24.93 -2.18 5.59
CA ILE A 216 23.71 -2.04 4.82
C ILE A 216 23.95 -0.95 3.77
N GLY A 217 23.98 -1.34 2.50
CA GLY A 217 24.05 -0.42 1.38
C GLY A 217 22.65 -0.02 0.91
N THR A 218 22.46 1.27 0.64
CA THR A 218 21.34 1.77 -0.16
C THR A 218 21.90 2.31 -1.48
N HIS A 219 21.59 1.66 -2.61
CA HIS A 219 22.15 2.04 -3.92
C HIS A 219 21.20 2.99 -4.68
N ASN A 220 21.72 4.15 -5.09
CA ASN A 220 20.91 5.23 -5.68
C ASN A 220 20.70 5.09 -7.19
N TRP A 221 19.73 4.27 -7.57
CA TRP A 221 18.97 4.32 -8.85
C TRP A 221 17.88 3.23 -8.88
N LYS A 222 17.98 2.25 -7.97
CA LYS A 222 16.91 1.34 -7.59
C LYS A 222 16.90 1.28 -6.08
N ASN A 223 15.83 1.75 -5.47
CA ASN A 223 15.60 1.74 -4.02
C ASN A 223 15.72 0.31 -3.48
N THR A 224 16.94 -0.19 -3.28
CA THR A 224 17.25 -1.57 -2.91
C THR A 224 18.15 -1.50 -1.69
N ILE A 225 17.79 -2.30 -0.69
CA ILE A 225 18.57 -2.51 0.53
C ILE A 225 19.42 -3.73 0.28
N THR A 226 20.73 -3.63 0.51
CA THR A 226 21.63 -4.76 0.41
C THR A 226 22.40 -4.91 1.71
N ILE A 227 22.38 -6.10 2.31
CA ILE A 227 23.18 -6.46 3.49
C ILE A 227 24.29 -7.36 3.01
N THR A 228 25.53 -7.03 3.38
CA THR A 228 26.71 -7.82 3.02
C THR A 228 27.32 -8.53 4.22
N ASP A 229 27.91 -9.70 3.96
CA ASP A 229 28.78 -10.36 4.94
C ASP A 229 30.13 -9.63 5.08
N ILE A 230 30.96 -10.06 6.03
CA ILE A 230 32.33 -9.55 6.25
C ILE A 230 33.28 -9.73 5.07
N TYR A 231 32.92 -10.55 4.08
CA TYR A 231 33.69 -10.80 2.87
C TYR A 231 33.19 -9.97 1.68
N GLY A 232 32.13 -9.19 1.86
CA GLY A 232 31.50 -8.37 0.82
C GLY A 232 30.51 -9.13 -0.06
N ASN A 233 30.14 -10.37 0.27
CA ASN A 233 29.10 -11.09 -0.45
C ASN A 233 27.71 -10.60 -0.03
N GLU A 234 26.78 -10.58 -0.98
CA GLU A 234 25.38 -10.27 -0.72
C GLU A 234 24.74 -11.36 0.16
N PHE A 235 24.33 -10.99 1.36
CA PHE A 235 23.57 -11.85 2.27
C PHE A 235 22.06 -11.70 2.07
N PHE A 236 21.61 -10.46 1.86
CA PHE A 236 20.22 -10.13 1.59
C PHE A 236 20.14 -8.92 0.66
N SER A 237 19.19 -8.94 -0.28
CA SER A 237 18.93 -7.81 -1.16
C SER A 237 17.47 -7.75 -1.54
N ASN A 238 16.82 -6.61 -1.30
CA ASN A 238 15.43 -6.41 -1.72
C ASN A 238 15.10 -4.94 -1.95
N ASP A 239 14.06 -4.69 -2.74
CA ASP A 239 13.48 -3.37 -2.92
C ASP A 239 13.04 -2.77 -1.57
N TYR A 240 13.50 -1.56 -1.27
CA TYR A 240 13.13 -0.71 -0.12
C TYR A 240 11.63 -0.64 0.10
N SER A 241 10.87 -0.41 -0.99
CA SER A 241 9.41 -0.31 -0.95
C SER A 241 8.71 -1.63 -0.70
N SER A 242 9.44 -2.74 -0.75
CA SER A 242 8.89 -4.06 -0.50
C SER A 242 9.06 -4.54 0.94
N LEU A 243 9.76 -3.80 1.77
CA LEU A 243 10.02 -4.14 3.17
C LEU A 243 9.14 -3.28 4.10
N SER A 244 8.45 -3.93 5.04
CA SER A 244 7.66 -3.24 6.05
C SER A 244 8.59 -2.51 7.03
N GLN A 245 8.22 -1.28 7.40
CA GLN A 245 8.99 -0.44 8.32
C GLN A 245 10.48 -0.33 7.95
N CYS A 246 10.77 -0.29 6.66
CA CYS A 246 12.11 -0.41 6.10
C CYS A 246 13.17 0.49 6.78
N SER A 247 12.88 1.76 7.03
CA SER A 247 13.83 2.69 7.66
C SER A 247 14.18 2.26 9.09
N LEU A 248 13.17 1.87 9.87
CA LEU A 248 13.37 1.36 11.23
C LEU A 248 14.19 0.06 11.21
N PHE A 249 13.90 -0.84 10.27
CA PHE A 249 14.69 -2.05 10.06
C PHE A 249 16.18 -1.73 9.81
N ILE A 250 16.48 -0.83 8.88
CA ILE A 250 17.86 -0.43 8.55
C ILE A 250 18.57 0.11 9.81
N CYS A 251 17.95 1.07 10.52
CA CYS A 251 18.52 1.64 11.73
C CYS A 251 18.82 0.58 12.80
N LEU A 252 17.88 -0.36 13.01
CA LEU A 252 18.05 -1.43 14.01
C LEU A 252 19.19 -2.36 13.64
N VAL A 253 19.26 -2.82 12.39
CA VAL A 253 20.29 -3.76 11.96
C VAL A 253 21.68 -3.09 11.95
N GLU A 254 21.80 -1.84 11.49
CA GLU A 254 23.06 -1.09 11.57
C GLU A 254 23.55 -0.94 13.02
N TYR A 255 22.65 -0.61 13.94
CA TYR A 255 22.96 -0.53 15.36
C TYR A 255 23.45 -1.88 15.92
N LEU A 256 22.75 -2.97 15.59
CA LEU A 256 23.09 -4.31 16.08
C LEU A 256 24.42 -4.81 15.52
N ILE A 257 24.74 -4.53 14.26
CA ILE A 257 26.05 -4.81 13.66
C ILE A 257 27.15 -4.02 14.37
N ALA A 258 26.96 -2.70 14.53
CA ALA A 258 27.94 -1.86 15.22
C ALA A 258 28.21 -2.33 16.65
N ASN A 259 27.14 -2.67 17.39
CA ASN A 259 27.26 -3.16 18.76
C ASN A 259 27.97 -4.53 18.84
N ALA A 260 27.64 -5.47 17.96
CA ALA A 260 28.30 -6.79 17.93
C ALA A 260 29.80 -6.69 17.61
N ASN A 261 30.17 -5.78 16.71
CA ASN A 261 31.57 -5.54 16.34
C ASN A 261 32.35 -4.86 17.49
N ASN A 262 31.71 -3.98 18.26
CA ASN A 262 32.33 -3.36 19.44
C ASN A 262 32.55 -4.34 20.59
N GLN A 263 31.71 -5.38 20.74
CA GLN A 263 31.86 -6.40 21.77
C GLN A 263 32.90 -7.48 21.43
N SER A 264 33.31 -7.57 20.17
CA SER A 264 34.28 -8.56 19.68
C SER A 264 35.75 -8.08 19.78
N ASN A 265 35.96 -6.79 20.07
CA ASN A 265 37.27 -6.15 20.28
C ASN A 265 37.55 -5.91 21.77
#